data_AF-A0A8S9K940-F1
#
_entry.id   AF-A0A8S9K940-F1
#
_cell.length_a   1.000
_cell.length_b   1.000
_cell.length_c   1.000
_cell.angle_alpha   90.00
_cell.angle_beta   90.00
_cell.angle_gamma   90.00
#
_symmetry.space_group_name_H-M   'P 1'
#
loop_
_entity.id
_entity.type
_entity.pdbx_description
1 polymer ?
#
loop_
_entity_poly.entity_id
_entity_poly.type
_entity_poly.pdbx_seq_one_letter_code
_entity_poly.pdbx_strand_id
1 'polypeptide(L)'
;MRPNVNILKPLFPREAAASCILPIRPAKIRDFFSKWGERGEVDLKDELERLIILTASRCLLGREVRDQLFDDVSALFHDLDNGMLPISVLFPYLPLPAHRRRDRARQKLSEIFSKIIGSRKRSDKAENDMLQCFIESKYKDGRQTTESEVTGLLIAALFAGQHTSSITSTWTGAYLMKYKEHFSAALDEQRKLMEKHGDKIDHDILSEMDVLYRCIKEALRLHPPLIMLMRASHCDFNVTTRDGKTYDIPKGHIVATSPAFANRLPHIFKNPDSYDPDRFSVGREEDKAAGAFSYISFGGGRHGCLGEPFAYLQIKAIWSHLLRNFELELVSPFPEIDWNAMVVGVKGNVMVRYKRRQLS
;
A
#
# COMPACT_ATOMS: atom_id res chain seq x y z
N MET A 1 -10.83 27.50 5.90
CA MET A 1 -10.30 27.05 4.60
C MET A 1 -10.04 25.56 4.66
N ARG A 2 -10.68 24.74 3.83
CA ARG A 2 -10.44 23.29 3.82
C ARG A 2 -9.18 23.02 2.99
N PRO A 3 -8.20 22.23 3.48
CA PRO A 3 -7.10 21.79 2.64
C PRO A 3 -7.68 20.93 1.52
N ASN A 4 -7.55 21.40 0.29
CA ASN A 4 -7.95 20.68 -0.91
C ASN A 4 -7.15 19.38 -1.03
N VAL A 5 -7.78 18.23 -1.25
CA VAL A 5 -7.03 17.00 -1.62
C VAL A 5 -6.26 17.16 -2.94
N ASN A 6 -6.63 18.19 -3.72
CA ASN A 6 -5.86 18.71 -4.87
C ASN A 6 -4.47 19.28 -4.50
N ILE A 7 -4.14 19.40 -3.22
CA ILE A 7 -2.82 19.78 -2.72
C ILE A 7 -1.86 18.61 -2.88
N LEU A 8 -2.29 17.36 -2.68
CA LEU A 8 -1.38 16.20 -2.73
C LEU A 8 -0.96 15.79 -4.14
N LYS A 9 -1.79 16.01 -5.15
CA LYS A 9 -1.48 15.66 -6.55
C LYS A 9 -0.21 16.35 -7.09
N PRO A 10 -0.02 17.66 -6.92
CA PRO A 10 1.24 18.32 -7.27
C PRO A 10 2.38 18.05 -6.27
N LEU A 11 2.10 17.53 -5.07
CA LEU A 11 3.11 17.19 -4.04
C LEU A 11 3.66 15.76 -4.17
N PHE A 12 2.99 14.90 -4.93
CA PHE A 12 3.50 13.61 -5.39
C PHE A 12 3.74 13.66 -6.90
N PRO A 13 4.71 14.44 -7.41
CA PRO A 13 5.08 14.38 -8.81
C PRO A 13 5.52 12.94 -9.15
N ARG A 14 5.31 12.51 -10.40
CA ARG A 14 5.80 11.20 -10.88
C ARG A 14 7.29 11.01 -10.60
N GLU A 15 8.04 12.10 -10.57
CA GLU A 15 9.46 12.17 -10.20
C GLU A 15 9.71 11.87 -8.71
N ALA A 16 8.82 12.29 -7.80
CA ALA A 16 8.88 11.92 -6.38
C ALA A 16 8.53 10.44 -6.18
N ALA A 17 7.60 9.88 -6.97
CA ALA A 17 7.38 8.44 -6.98
C ALA A 17 8.62 7.69 -7.49
N ALA A 18 9.33 8.22 -8.50
CA ALA A 18 10.60 7.68 -8.97
C ALA A 18 11.73 7.76 -7.92
N SER A 19 11.84 8.88 -7.19
CA SER A 19 12.78 9.02 -6.08
C SER A 19 12.44 8.14 -4.88
N CYS A 20 11.17 7.76 -4.69
CA CYS A 20 10.73 6.77 -3.70
C CYS A 20 11.12 5.33 -4.05
N ILE A 21 11.59 5.06 -5.27
CA ILE A 21 11.96 3.71 -5.73
C ILE A 21 13.45 3.45 -5.52
N LEU A 22 14.29 4.48 -5.65
CA LEU A 22 15.74 4.40 -5.37
C LEU A 22 16.12 3.79 -4.00
N PRO A 23 15.29 3.90 -2.93
CA PRO A 23 15.53 3.27 -1.64
C PRO A 23 14.86 1.90 -1.47
N ILE A 24 13.97 1.44 -2.37
CA ILE A 24 13.60 0.02 -2.50
C ILE A 24 14.77 -0.69 -3.19
N ARG A 25 15.96 -0.64 -2.58
CA ARG A 25 17.12 -1.34 -3.11
C ARG A 25 16.86 -2.83 -2.89
N PRO A 26 16.99 -3.67 -3.93
CA PRO A 26 16.97 -5.13 -3.77
C PRO A 26 17.92 -5.60 -2.67
N ALA A 27 19.01 -4.86 -2.43
CA ALA A 27 19.93 -5.07 -1.32
C ALA A 27 19.23 -5.08 0.05
N LYS A 28 18.31 -4.15 0.34
CA LYS A 28 17.63 -4.10 1.66
C LYS A 28 16.65 -5.25 1.86
N ILE A 29 15.96 -5.66 0.79
CA ILE A 29 15.09 -6.83 0.81
C ILE A 29 15.95 -8.09 1.06
N ARG A 30 17.08 -8.21 0.35
CA ARG A 30 18.05 -9.29 0.57
C ARG A 30 18.62 -9.28 1.98
N ASP A 31 19.01 -8.12 2.51
CA ASP A 31 19.53 -7.99 3.88
C ASP A 31 18.48 -8.44 4.89
N PHE A 32 17.20 -8.07 4.71
CA PHE A 32 16.12 -8.50 5.59
C PHE A 32 15.94 -10.02 5.59
N PHE A 33 15.94 -10.64 4.41
CA PHE A 33 15.79 -12.11 4.27
C PHE A 33 17.12 -12.88 4.44
N SER A 34 18.23 -12.21 4.73
CA SER A 34 19.50 -12.88 5.10
C SER A 34 19.40 -13.58 6.45
N LYS A 35 18.49 -13.11 7.33
CA LYS A 35 18.20 -13.73 8.63
C LYS A 35 17.47 -15.08 8.50
N TRP A 36 16.86 -15.35 7.35
CA TRP A 36 16.25 -16.66 7.08
C TRP A 36 17.38 -17.67 6.84
N GLY A 37 17.30 -18.85 7.46
CA GLY A 37 18.31 -19.90 7.26
C GLY A 37 18.18 -20.60 5.91
N GLU A 38 18.70 -21.83 5.82
CA GLU A 38 18.49 -22.70 4.66
C GLU A 38 17.06 -23.25 4.57
N ARG A 39 16.39 -23.43 5.72
CA ARG A 39 15.00 -23.91 5.82
C ARG A 39 14.38 -23.49 7.14
N GLY A 40 13.06 -23.33 7.17
CA GLY A 40 12.33 -23.03 8.38
C GLY A 40 10.84 -22.78 8.15
N GLU A 41 10.15 -22.35 9.20
CA GLU A 41 8.76 -21.89 9.15
C GLU A 41 8.68 -20.49 9.76
N VAL A 42 7.89 -19.62 9.15
CA VAL A 42 7.69 -18.22 9.59
C VAL A 42 6.23 -17.83 9.44
N ASP A 43 5.81 -16.83 10.21
CA ASP A 43 4.58 -16.10 9.90
C ASP A 43 4.87 -15.09 8.78
N LEU A 44 4.39 -15.39 7.58
CA LEU A 44 4.59 -14.55 6.39
C LEU A 44 3.98 -13.16 6.59
N LYS A 45 2.86 -13.05 7.32
CA LYS A 45 2.20 -11.78 7.58
C LYS A 45 3.11 -10.85 8.39
N ASP A 46 3.60 -11.31 9.53
CA ASP A 46 4.51 -10.54 10.41
C ASP A 46 5.82 -10.18 9.69
N GLU A 47 6.40 -11.10 8.91
CA GLU A 47 7.61 -10.83 8.13
C GLU A 47 7.39 -9.75 7.05
N LEU A 48 6.25 -9.79 6.34
CA LEU A 48 5.90 -8.79 5.33
C LEU A 48 5.57 -7.42 5.96
N GLU A 49 4.84 -7.39 7.07
CA GLU A 49 4.55 -6.16 7.82
C GLU A 49 5.85 -5.46 8.24
N ARG A 50 6.80 -6.21 8.82
CA ARG A 50 8.13 -5.70 9.22
C ARG A 50 8.94 -5.19 8.03
N LEU A 51 8.98 -5.93 6.92
CA LEU A 51 9.73 -5.51 5.73
C LEU A 51 9.12 -4.26 5.08
N ILE A 52 7.79 -4.17 5.05
CA ILE A 52 7.09 -3.05 4.41
C ILE A 52 7.26 -1.78 5.22
N ILE A 53 7.18 -1.82 6.55
CA ILE A 53 7.48 -0.64 7.37
C ILE A 53 8.95 -0.22 7.24
N LEU A 54 9.89 -1.18 7.14
CA LEU A 54 11.31 -0.90 6.94
C LEU A 54 11.60 -0.23 5.58
N THR A 55 10.97 -0.71 4.51
CA THR A 55 11.15 -0.14 3.17
C THR A 55 10.40 1.18 3.03
N ALA A 56 9.16 1.28 3.50
CA ALA A 56 8.38 2.51 3.47
C ALA A 56 9.04 3.62 4.31
N SER A 57 9.49 3.34 5.54
CA SER A 57 10.15 4.34 6.38
C SER A 57 11.40 4.94 5.71
N ARG A 58 12.23 4.14 5.05
CA ARG A 58 13.43 4.64 4.36
C ARG A 58 13.09 5.49 3.14
N CYS A 59 12.04 5.14 2.40
CA CYS A 59 11.58 5.90 1.24
C CYS A 59 10.88 7.20 1.62
N LEU A 60 10.06 7.16 2.68
CA LEU A 60 9.17 8.23 3.06
C LEU A 60 9.80 9.21 4.05
N LEU A 61 10.57 8.72 5.03
CA LEU A 61 11.02 9.51 6.19
C LEU A 61 12.49 9.95 6.11
N GLY A 62 13.23 9.48 5.11
CA GLY A 62 14.65 9.81 4.92
C GLY A 62 15.62 8.95 5.74
N ARG A 63 16.92 9.20 5.57
CA ARG A 63 17.98 8.39 6.22
C ARG A 63 18.11 8.67 7.71
N GLU A 64 17.85 9.89 8.15
CA GLU A 64 18.02 10.34 9.53
C GLU A 64 17.07 9.57 10.45
N VAL A 65 15.80 9.47 10.03
CA VAL A 65 14.81 8.68 10.74
C VAL A 65 15.19 7.20 10.70
N ARG A 66 15.58 6.67 9.54
CA ARG A 66 15.90 5.26 9.43
C ARG A 66 17.13 4.88 10.25
N ASP A 67 18.23 5.61 10.13
CA ASP A 67 19.51 5.14 10.63
C ASP A 67 19.69 5.45 12.13
N GLN A 68 18.97 6.43 12.68
CA GLN A 68 19.20 6.92 14.04
C GLN A 68 17.98 6.89 14.95
N LEU A 69 16.76 6.97 14.40
CA LEU A 69 15.54 7.18 15.19
C LEU A 69 14.46 6.14 14.92
N PHE A 70 14.80 5.02 14.26
CA PHE A 70 13.81 4.09 13.74
C PHE A 70 12.94 3.48 14.84
N ASP A 71 13.55 3.04 15.95
CA ASP A 71 12.80 2.40 17.03
C ASP A 71 11.87 3.38 17.75
N ASP A 72 12.36 4.59 18.04
CA ASP A 72 11.57 5.66 18.65
C ASP A 72 10.40 6.08 17.76
N VAL A 73 10.66 6.29 16.47
CA VAL A 73 9.64 6.71 15.50
C VAL A 73 8.63 5.59 15.26
N SER A 74 9.07 4.34 15.19
CA SER A 74 8.21 3.16 15.07
C SER A 74 7.26 3.04 16.27
N ALA A 75 7.77 3.21 17.49
CA ALA A 75 6.95 3.21 18.70
C ALA A 75 5.88 4.32 18.68
N LEU A 76 6.24 5.52 18.21
CA LEU A 76 5.30 6.63 18.07
C LEU A 76 4.24 6.37 16.99
N PHE A 77 4.61 5.75 15.87
CA PHE A 77 3.65 5.33 14.84
C PHE A 77 2.70 4.25 15.35
N HIS A 78 3.20 3.31 16.14
CA HIS A 78 2.37 2.31 16.80
C HIS A 78 1.37 2.95 17.77
N ASP A 79 1.76 3.98 18.52
CA ASP A 79 0.83 4.75 19.37
C ASP A 79 -0.20 5.55 18.54
N LEU A 80 0.18 6.06 17.35
CA LEU A 80 -0.77 6.69 16.43
C LEU A 80 -1.80 5.68 15.91
N ASP A 81 -1.36 4.51 15.48
CA ASP A 81 -2.18 3.45 14.91
C ASP A 81 -3.17 2.89 15.94
N ASN A 82 -2.69 2.55 17.14
CA ASN A 82 -3.56 2.14 18.26
C ASN A 82 -4.46 3.25 18.79
N GLY A 83 -4.20 4.49 18.38
CA GLY A 83 -5.05 5.65 18.61
C GLY A 83 -6.28 5.71 17.72
N MET A 84 -6.34 4.90 16.66
CA MET A 84 -7.39 4.88 15.64
C MET A 84 -8.35 3.71 15.86
N LEU A 85 -9.08 3.76 16.96
CA LEU A 85 -10.10 2.76 17.29
C LEU A 85 -11.36 2.96 16.41
N PRO A 86 -12.22 1.94 16.23
CA PRO A 86 -13.50 2.11 15.54
C PRO A 86 -14.35 3.25 16.12
N ILE A 87 -14.33 3.43 17.45
CA ILE A 87 -15.03 4.53 18.13
C ILE A 87 -14.48 5.92 17.74
N SER A 88 -13.21 6.01 17.32
CA SER A 88 -12.56 7.25 16.90
C SER A 88 -13.18 7.83 15.61
N VAL A 89 -13.87 7.01 14.80
CA VAL A 89 -14.60 7.47 13.60
C VAL A 89 -15.78 8.36 13.99
N LEU A 90 -16.48 8.02 15.08
CA LEU A 90 -17.64 8.76 15.57
C LEU A 90 -17.25 9.85 16.57
N PHE A 91 -16.29 9.55 17.44
CA PHE A 91 -15.91 10.44 18.54
C PHE A 91 -14.38 10.57 18.67
N PRO A 92 -13.71 11.27 17.72
CA PRO A 92 -12.24 11.31 17.63
C PRO A 92 -11.53 12.00 18.81
N TYR A 93 -12.28 12.75 19.64
CA TYR A 93 -11.76 13.56 20.74
C TYR A 93 -12.19 13.06 22.13
N LEU A 94 -12.74 11.84 22.23
CA LEU A 94 -13.04 11.27 23.55
C LEU A 94 -11.77 11.22 24.42
N PRO A 95 -11.87 11.44 25.74
CA PRO A 95 -10.73 11.45 26.65
C PRO A 95 -10.21 10.03 26.98
N LEU A 96 -10.13 9.14 25.98
CA LEU A 96 -9.64 7.78 26.12
C LEU A 96 -8.11 7.76 26.26
N PRO A 97 -7.54 6.79 27.02
CA PRO A 97 -6.10 6.61 27.11
C PRO A 97 -5.42 6.47 25.73
N ALA A 98 -6.07 5.77 24.78
CA ALA A 98 -5.59 5.60 23.42
C ALA A 98 -5.49 6.93 22.65
N HIS A 99 -6.52 7.78 22.71
CA HIS A 99 -6.50 9.10 22.07
C HIS A 99 -5.44 10.02 22.70
N ARG A 100 -5.26 9.98 24.03
CA ARG A 100 -4.20 10.74 24.70
C ARG A 100 -2.80 10.30 24.27
N ARG A 101 -2.56 8.99 24.11
CA ARG A 101 -1.29 8.46 23.58
C ARG A 101 -1.08 8.89 22.13
N ARG A 102 -2.10 8.76 21.27
CA ARG A 102 -2.09 9.24 19.88
C ARG A 102 -1.68 10.70 19.77
N ASP A 103 -2.31 11.58 20.56
CA ASP A 103 -2.08 13.02 20.47
C ASP A 103 -0.66 13.38 20.96
N ARG A 104 -0.18 12.73 22.03
CA ARG A 104 1.22 12.85 22.49
C ARG A 104 2.20 12.35 21.43
N ALA A 105 1.91 11.22 20.78
CA ALA A 105 2.75 10.68 19.73
C ALA A 105 2.82 11.61 18.52
N ARG A 106 1.68 12.20 18.12
CA ARG A 106 1.61 13.19 17.04
C ARG A 106 2.46 14.43 17.33
N GLN A 107 2.47 14.88 18.58
CA GLN A 107 3.28 16.03 19.00
C GLN A 107 4.78 15.69 18.95
N LYS A 108 5.19 14.55 19.53
CA LYS A 108 6.59 14.09 19.51
C LYS A 108 7.12 13.89 18.09
N LEU A 109 6.32 13.29 17.20
CA LEU A 109 6.68 13.15 15.78
C LEU A 109 6.86 14.53 15.12
N SER A 110 6.01 15.51 15.47
CA SER A 110 6.16 16.89 15.00
C SER A 110 7.50 17.50 15.42
N GLU A 111 7.91 17.30 16.67
CA GLU A 111 9.17 17.81 17.18
C GLU A 111 10.38 17.16 16.49
N ILE A 112 10.33 15.84 16.26
CA ILE A 112 11.36 15.10 15.53
C ILE A 112 11.48 15.61 14.09
N PHE A 113 10.37 15.65 13.36
CA PHE A 113 10.38 16.06 11.96
C PHE A 113 10.76 17.53 11.78
N SER A 114 10.32 18.43 12.66
CA SER A 114 10.77 19.84 12.62
C SER A 114 12.28 19.98 12.78
N LYS A 115 12.93 19.19 13.66
CA LYS A 115 14.39 19.20 13.79
C LYS A 115 15.08 18.74 12.51
N ILE A 116 14.58 17.66 11.90
CA ILE A 116 15.14 17.11 10.64
C ILE A 116 14.95 18.10 9.49
N ILE A 117 13.74 18.63 9.32
CA ILE A 117 13.43 19.63 8.29
C ILE A 117 14.31 20.87 8.46
N GLY A 118 14.42 21.39 9.68
CA GLY A 118 15.29 22.53 9.97
C GLY A 118 16.76 22.24 9.69
N SER A 119 17.24 21.02 9.97
CA SER A 119 18.60 20.59 9.64
C SER A 119 18.84 20.56 8.13
N ARG A 120 17.91 19.98 7.36
CA ARG A 120 18.01 19.90 5.90
C ARG A 120 17.95 21.26 5.24
N LYS A 121 17.09 22.17 5.71
CA LYS A 121 17.00 23.56 5.20
C LYS A 121 18.27 24.38 5.41
N ARG A 122 19.09 24.04 6.42
CA ARG A 122 20.39 24.70 6.69
C ARG A 122 21.57 24.01 5.97
N SER A 123 21.34 22.85 5.38
CA SER A 123 22.36 22.09 4.67
C SER A 123 22.34 22.46 3.19
N ASP A 124 23.51 22.63 2.57
CA ASP A 124 23.63 22.83 1.12
C ASP A 124 23.44 21.54 0.32
N LYS A 125 23.19 20.40 0.99
CA LYS A 125 22.94 19.10 0.37
C LYS A 125 21.44 18.80 0.33
N ALA A 126 20.90 18.63 -0.88
CA ALA A 126 19.58 18.07 -1.12
C ALA A 126 19.66 16.53 -1.19
N GLU A 127 18.77 15.86 -0.46
CA GLU A 127 18.65 14.40 -0.50
C GLU A 127 17.62 13.98 -1.57
N ASN A 128 17.79 12.79 -2.14
CA ASN A 128 16.85 12.27 -3.14
C ASN A 128 15.81 11.34 -2.47
N ASP A 129 14.90 11.93 -1.68
CA ASP A 129 13.81 11.22 -0.99
C ASP A 129 12.52 12.05 -0.88
N MET A 130 11.41 11.41 -0.45
CA MET A 130 10.10 12.07 -0.36
C MET A 130 10.09 13.24 0.62
N LEU A 131 10.85 13.14 1.72
CA LEU A 131 10.97 14.21 2.69
C LEU A 131 11.53 15.48 2.04
N GLN A 132 12.58 15.35 1.22
CA GLN A 132 13.12 16.49 0.48
C GLN A 132 12.08 17.05 -0.50
N CYS A 133 11.36 16.20 -1.23
CA CYS A 133 10.30 16.64 -2.14
C CYS A 133 9.23 17.46 -1.41
N PHE A 134 8.80 17.05 -0.21
CA PHE A 134 7.84 17.81 0.58
C PHE A 134 8.41 19.13 1.11
N ILE A 135 9.67 19.17 1.52
CA ILE A 135 10.35 20.40 1.98
C ILE A 135 10.43 21.44 0.85
N GLU A 136 10.74 21.02 -0.37
CA GLU A 136 10.94 21.92 -1.53
C GLU A 136 9.62 22.32 -2.21
N SER A 137 8.55 21.61 -1.87
CA SER A 137 7.27 21.78 -2.52
C SER A 137 6.61 23.14 -2.28
N LYS A 138 5.88 23.60 -3.30
CA LYS A 138 5.14 24.87 -3.30
C LYS A 138 3.70 24.67 -3.75
N TYR A 139 2.81 25.45 -3.15
CA TYR A 139 1.43 25.61 -3.59
C TYR A 139 1.37 26.40 -4.90
N LYS A 140 0.22 26.33 -5.59
CA LYS A 140 -0.01 27.03 -6.86
C LYS A 140 0.11 28.55 -6.76
N ASP A 141 -0.12 29.11 -5.59
CA ASP A 141 0.04 30.53 -5.27
C ASP A 141 1.49 30.90 -4.92
N GLY A 142 2.43 29.95 -5.01
CA GLY A 142 3.84 30.13 -4.70
C GLY A 142 4.20 29.95 -3.22
N ARG A 143 3.22 29.76 -2.32
CA ARG A 143 3.46 29.53 -0.90
C ARG A 143 4.24 28.24 -0.68
N GLN A 144 5.26 28.25 0.17
CA GLN A 144 5.96 27.04 0.57
C GLN A 144 5.13 26.20 1.55
N THR A 145 5.34 24.88 1.52
CA THR A 145 4.74 23.97 2.49
C THR A 145 5.34 24.18 3.87
N THR A 146 4.49 24.38 4.88
CA THR A 146 4.91 24.59 6.27
C THR A 146 5.44 23.30 6.89
N GLU A 147 6.26 23.39 7.93
CA GLU A 147 6.79 22.19 8.61
C GLU A 147 5.69 21.29 9.18
N SER A 148 4.60 21.90 9.66
CA SER A 148 3.42 21.18 10.15
C SER A 148 2.69 20.44 9.02
N GLU A 149 2.54 21.08 7.84
CA GLU A 149 1.99 20.44 6.65
C GLU A 149 2.89 19.27 6.21
N VAL A 150 4.20 19.48 6.06
CA VAL A 150 5.17 18.42 5.71
C VAL A 150 5.07 17.24 6.68
N THR A 151 5.06 17.52 7.99
CA THR A 151 4.94 16.45 9.00
C THR A 151 3.62 15.69 8.89
N GLY A 152 2.51 16.40 8.68
CA GLY A 152 1.20 15.77 8.49
C GLY A 152 1.18 14.87 7.25
N LEU A 153 1.82 15.30 6.16
CA LEU A 153 1.92 14.53 4.92
C LEU A 153 2.79 13.26 5.07
N LEU A 154 3.91 13.34 5.79
CA LEU A 154 4.77 12.19 6.08
C LEU A 154 4.03 11.13 6.90
N ILE A 155 3.35 11.56 7.97
CA ILE A 155 2.57 10.67 8.84
C ILE A 155 1.46 10.00 8.03
N ALA A 156 0.74 10.77 7.20
CA ALA A 156 -0.31 10.24 6.34
C ALA A 156 0.22 9.25 5.30
N ALA A 157 1.37 9.55 4.67
CA ALA A 157 1.98 8.67 3.67
C ALA A 157 2.44 7.34 4.28
N LEU A 158 3.04 7.36 5.47
CA LEU A 158 3.48 6.13 6.14
C LEU A 158 2.29 5.25 6.53
N PHE A 159 1.27 5.86 7.15
CA PHE A 159 0.05 5.15 7.52
C PHE A 159 -0.65 4.53 6.31
N ALA A 160 -0.73 5.28 5.21
CA ALA A 160 -1.36 4.81 3.97
C ALA A 160 -0.61 3.61 3.35
N GLY A 161 0.73 3.64 3.35
CA GLY A 161 1.56 2.62 2.70
C GLY A 161 1.79 1.36 3.54
N GLN A 162 1.72 1.43 4.87
CA GLN A 162 2.07 0.31 5.75
C GLN A 162 1.05 -0.82 5.71
N HIS A 163 -0.21 -0.53 6.05
CA HIS A 163 -1.24 -1.55 6.19
C HIS A 163 -1.69 -2.10 4.82
N THR A 164 -1.88 -1.21 3.84
CA THR A 164 -2.41 -1.60 2.54
C THR A 164 -1.47 -2.54 1.77
N SER A 165 -0.17 -2.21 1.71
CA SER A 165 0.82 -3.05 1.01
C SER A 165 1.05 -4.38 1.72
N SER A 166 1.08 -4.42 3.06
CA SER A 166 1.35 -5.65 3.83
C SER A 166 0.21 -6.65 3.71
N ILE A 167 -1.02 -6.19 3.85
CA ILE A 167 -2.23 -7.00 3.64
C ILE A 167 -2.25 -7.55 2.21
N THR A 168 -2.02 -6.68 1.22
CA THR A 168 -2.04 -7.07 -0.19
C THR A 168 -0.96 -8.09 -0.52
N SER A 169 0.26 -7.87 -0.01
CA SER A 169 1.39 -8.77 -0.20
C SER A 169 1.11 -10.14 0.43
N THR A 170 0.51 -10.17 1.63
CA THR A 170 0.14 -11.40 2.34
C THR A 170 -0.90 -12.20 1.56
N TRP A 171 -1.98 -11.56 1.10
CA TRP A 171 -2.98 -12.21 0.26
C TRP A 171 -2.41 -12.73 -1.06
N THR A 172 -1.55 -11.93 -1.71
CA THR A 172 -0.86 -12.35 -2.95
C THR A 172 -0.08 -13.64 -2.71
N GLY A 173 0.69 -13.71 -1.62
CA GLY A 173 1.44 -14.92 -1.25
C GLY A 173 0.57 -16.13 -0.97
N ALA A 174 -0.46 -15.95 -0.14
CA ALA A 174 -1.40 -17.02 0.18
C ALA A 174 -2.06 -17.60 -1.08
N TYR A 175 -2.43 -16.74 -2.04
CA TYR A 175 -3.00 -17.18 -3.31
C TYR A 175 -1.99 -17.87 -4.21
N LEU A 176 -0.77 -17.33 -4.38
CA LEU A 176 0.28 -18.00 -5.14
C LEU A 176 0.55 -19.41 -4.59
N MET A 177 0.71 -19.56 -3.27
CA MET A 177 0.96 -20.87 -2.68
C MET A 177 -0.23 -21.84 -2.78
N LYS A 178 -1.46 -21.32 -2.83
CA LYS A 178 -2.68 -22.13 -3.01
C LYS A 178 -2.89 -22.58 -4.46
N TYR A 179 -2.62 -21.70 -5.43
CA TYR A 179 -2.86 -21.92 -6.86
C TYR A 179 -1.53 -22.12 -7.60
N LYS A 180 -1.09 -23.38 -7.66
CA LYS A 180 0.23 -23.78 -8.17
C LYS A 180 0.47 -23.36 -9.62
N GLU A 181 -0.57 -23.28 -10.43
CA GLU A 181 -0.55 -22.82 -11.81
C GLU A 181 -0.07 -21.37 -11.92
N HIS A 182 -0.60 -20.47 -11.08
CA HIS A 182 -0.20 -19.06 -11.06
C HIS A 182 1.17 -18.89 -10.40
N PHE A 183 1.50 -19.72 -9.41
CA PHE A 183 2.83 -19.73 -8.82
C PHE A 183 3.90 -20.13 -9.83
N SER A 184 3.65 -21.20 -10.60
CA SER A 184 4.56 -21.65 -11.66
C SER A 184 4.72 -20.57 -12.73
N ALA A 185 3.62 -19.94 -13.18
CA ALA A 185 3.69 -18.85 -14.15
C ALA A 185 4.50 -17.65 -13.64
N ALA A 186 4.36 -17.29 -12.36
CA ALA A 186 5.16 -16.24 -11.74
C ALA A 186 6.65 -16.63 -11.65
N LEU A 187 6.97 -17.90 -11.39
CA LEU A 187 8.36 -18.40 -11.41
C LEU A 187 8.95 -18.39 -12.83
N ASP A 188 8.17 -18.77 -13.84
CA ASP A 188 8.56 -18.71 -15.24
C ASP A 188 8.84 -17.28 -15.70
N GLU A 189 8.02 -16.33 -15.27
CA GLU A 189 8.29 -14.90 -15.48
C GLU A 189 9.63 -14.50 -14.86
N GLN A 190 9.91 -14.91 -13.61
CA GLN A 190 11.18 -14.56 -12.98
C GLN A 190 12.38 -15.20 -13.69
N ARG A 191 12.29 -16.46 -14.14
CA ARG A 191 13.34 -17.12 -14.94
C ARG A 191 13.67 -16.34 -16.21
N LYS A 192 12.65 -16.00 -17.00
CA LYS A 192 12.82 -15.21 -18.24
C LYS A 192 13.47 -13.85 -18.00
N LEU A 193 13.08 -13.17 -16.91
CA LEU A 193 13.70 -11.90 -16.54
C LEU A 193 15.15 -12.05 -16.10
N MET A 194 15.49 -13.16 -15.41
CA MET A 194 16.87 -13.47 -15.03
C MET A 194 17.73 -13.83 -16.25
N GLU A 195 17.21 -14.59 -17.21
CA GLU A 195 17.91 -14.86 -18.48
C GLU A 195 18.21 -13.56 -19.25
N LYS A 196 17.27 -12.61 -19.25
CA LYS A 196 17.39 -11.34 -19.97
C LYS A 196 18.27 -10.30 -19.26
N HIS A 197 18.23 -10.23 -17.93
CA HIS A 197 18.82 -9.12 -17.15
C HIS A 197 19.79 -9.57 -16.03
N GLY A 198 20.01 -10.88 -15.86
CA GLY A 198 20.71 -11.44 -14.73
C GLY A 198 19.98 -11.22 -13.40
N ASP A 199 20.73 -11.16 -12.30
CA ASP A 199 20.19 -10.94 -10.96
C ASP A 199 19.75 -9.49 -10.67
N LYS A 200 19.84 -8.60 -11.68
CA LYS A 200 19.46 -7.21 -11.52
C LYS A 200 17.96 -7.08 -11.29
N ILE A 201 17.58 -6.21 -10.36
CA ILE A 201 16.20 -5.74 -10.16
C ILE A 201 16.26 -4.21 -10.08
N ASP A 202 15.60 -3.55 -11.02
CA ASP A 202 15.38 -2.11 -11.03
C ASP A 202 13.95 -1.80 -11.47
N HIS A 203 13.61 -0.52 -11.54
CA HIS A 203 12.27 -0.06 -11.89
C HIS A 203 11.78 -0.64 -13.22
N ASP A 204 12.64 -0.62 -14.24
CA ASP A 204 12.25 -1.02 -15.59
C ASP A 204 11.99 -2.52 -15.64
N ILE A 205 12.82 -3.32 -14.96
CA ILE A 205 12.60 -4.77 -14.84
C ILE A 205 11.32 -5.09 -14.05
N LEU A 206 11.02 -4.35 -12.97
CA LEU A 206 9.77 -4.52 -12.22
C LEU A 206 8.53 -4.18 -13.08
N SER A 207 8.67 -3.24 -14.02
CA SER A 207 7.60 -2.86 -14.94
C SER A 207 7.26 -3.99 -15.93
N GLU A 208 8.24 -4.85 -16.26
CA GLU A 208 8.06 -6.01 -17.15
C GLU A 208 7.34 -7.20 -16.49
N MET A 209 7.15 -7.20 -15.16
CA MET A 209 6.50 -8.30 -14.43
C MET A 209 4.96 -8.26 -14.55
N ASP A 210 4.42 -8.67 -15.70
CA ASP A 210 2.99 -8.71 -16.00
C ASP A 210 2.22 -9.80 -15.21
N VAL A 211 2.74 -11.02 -15.13
CA VAL A 211 2.11 -12.13 -14.42
C VAL A 211 1.99 -11.79 -12.93
N LEU A 212 3.08 -11.34 -12.31
CA LEU A 212 3.04 -10.93 -10.91
C LEU A 212 2.14 -9.71 -10.69
N TYR A 213 2.11 -8.75 -11.63
CA TYR A 213 1.15 -7.63 -11.59
C TYR A 213 -0.29 -8.12 -11.52
N ARG A 214 -0.68 -9.05 -12.41
CA ARG A 214 -2.02 -9.61 -12.47
C ARG A 214 -2.36 -10.41 -11.20
N CYS A 215 -1.40 -11.13 -10.64
CA CYS A 215 -1.58 -11.85 -9.37
C CYS A 215 -1.87 -10.91 -8.19
N ILE A 216 -1.13 -9.79 -8.10
CA ILE A 216 -1.33 -8.75 -7.08
C ILE A 216 -2.69 -8.08 -7.29
N LYS A 217 -3.02 -7.73 -8.54
CA LYS A 217 -4.28 -7.08 -8.89
C LYS A 217 -5.49 -7.96 -8.56
N GLU A 218 -5.39 -9.28 -8.76
CA GLU A 218 -6.47 -10.20 -8.39
C GLU A 218 -6.62 -10.35 -6.88
N ALA A 219 -5.50 -10.36 -6.14
CA ALA A 219 -5.54 -10.36 -4.68
C ALA A 219 -6.23 -9.08 -4.15
N LEU A 220 -5.92 -7.92 -4.74
CA LEU A 220 -6.58 -6.64 -4.44
C LEU A 220 -8.05 -6.59 -4.86
N ARG A 221 -8.42 -7.28 -5.94
CA ARG A 221 -9.83 -7.35 -6.39
C ARG A 221 -10.66 -8.08 -5.33
N LEU A 222 -10.17 -9.23 -4.88
CA LEU A 222 -10.86 -10.07 -3.90
C LEU A 222 -10.81 -9.49 -2.48
N HIS A 223 -9.68 -8.91 -2.10
CA HIS A 223 -9.39 -8.43 -0.74
C HIS A 223 -8.86 -6.99 -0.73
N PRO A 224 -9.66 -6.00 -1.17
CA PRO A 224 -9.26 -4.60 -1.07
C PRO A 224 -9.17 -4.20 0.42
N PRO A 225 -8.03 -3.65 0.89
CA PRO A 225 -7.88 -3.29 2.31
C PRO A 225 -8.90 -2.26 2.80
N LEU A 226 -9.37 -1.38 1.91
CA LEU A 226 -10.45 -0.42 2.17
C LEU A 226 -11.73 -0.87 1.49
N ILE A 227 -12.63 -1.47 2.28
CA ILE A 227 -13.86 -2.10 1.76
C ILE A 227 -15.01 -1.12 1.50
N MET A 228 -14.91 0.12 2.02
CA MET A 228 -15.98 1.13 1.91
C MET A 228 -15.38 2.53 1.81
N LEU A 229 -15.84 3.29 0.80
CA LEU A 229 -15.45 4.67 0.53
C LEU A 229 -16.67 5.57 0.68
N MET A 230 -16.68 6.44 1.70
CA MET A 230 -17.84 7.26 2.05
C MET A 230 -17.67 8.73 1.64
N ARG A 231 -18.77 9.39 1.26
CA ARG A 231 -18.84 10.83 0.96
C ARG A 231 -20.12 11.42 1.54
N ALA A 232 -20.04 12.64 2.06
CA ALA A 232 -21.23 13.42 2.39
C ALA A 232 -21.74 14.17 1.15
N SER A 233 -23.03 14.05 0.87
CA SER A 233 -23.69 14.80 -0.18
C SER A 233 -23.79 16.28 0.20
N HIS A 234 -23.33 17.16 -0.69
CA HIS A 234 -23.36 18.61 -0.45
C HIS A 234 -24.51 19.34 -1.16
N CYS A 235 -25.23 18.64 -2.04
CA CYS A 235 -26.40 19.12 -2.77
C CYS A 235 -27.32 17.94 -3.06
N ASP A 236 -28.58 18.21 -3.39
CA ASP A 236 -29.48 17.17 -3.88
C ASP A 236 -29.02 16.72 -5.27
N PHE A 237 -29.08 15.42 -5.55
CA PHE A 237 -28.81 14.88 -6.88
C PHE A 237 -29.53 13.54 -7.09
N ASN A 238 -29.63 13.12 -8.34
CA ASN A 238 -30.33 11.89 -8.72
C ASN A 238 -29.32 10.82 -9.14
N VAL A 239 -29.61 9.57 -8.81
CA VAL A 239 -28.87 8.40 -9.31
C VAL A 239 -29.83 7.49 -10.06
N THR A 240 -29.51 7.21 -11.32
CA THR A 240 -30.24 6.23 -12.13
C THR A 240 -29.47 4.91 -12.14
N THR A 241 -30.14 3.82 -11.77
CA THR A 241 -29.58 2.47 -11.77
C THR A 241 -29.54 1.88 -13.18
N ARG A 242 -28.84 0.75 -13.34
CA ARG A 242 -28.69 0.08 -14.65
C ARG A 242 -30.02 -0.43 -15.23
N ASP A 243 -30.98 -0.75 -14.38
CA ASP A 243 -32.36 -1.12 -14.74
C ASP A 243 -33.29 0.10 -14.95
N GLY A 244 -32.74 1.32 -14.96
CA GLY A 244 -33.45 2.54 -15.32
C GLY A 244 -34.21 3.21 -14.18
N LYS A 245 -34.11 2.71 -12.94
CA LYS A 245 -34.78 3.32 -11.79
C LYS A 245 -33.99 4.50 -11.24
N THR A 246 -34.65 5.62 -11.04
CA THR A 246 -34.04 6.84 -10.51
C THR A 246 -34.36 7.01 -9.02
N TYR A 247 -33.36 7.38 -8.24
CA TYR A 247 -33.45 7.67 -6.81
C TYR A 247 -32.92 9.06 -6.52
N ASP A 248 -33.61 9.80 -5.64
CA ASP A 248 -33.13 11.07 -5.10
C ASP A 248 -32.14 10.83 -3.95
N ILE A 249 -31.02 11.55 -3.98
CA ILE A 249 -30.02 11.59 -2.91
C ILE A 249 -30.03 12.99 -2.32
N PRO A 250 -30.68 13.19 -1.16
CA PRO A 250 -30.73 14.48 -0.50
C PRO A 250 -29.36 14.95 -0.01
N LYS A 251 -29.18 16.26 0.05
CA LYS A 251 -28.07 16.93 0.72
C LYS A 251 -27.96 16.45 2.16
N GLY A 252 -26.73 16.22 2.61
CA GLY A 252 -26.42 15.74 3.96
C GLY A 252 -26.39 14.21 4.08
N HIS A 253 -26.95 13.45 3.13
CA HIS A 253 -26.83 12.00 3.14
C HIS A 253 -25.39 11.53 2.93
N ILE A 254 -25.04 10.41 3.55
CA ILE A 254 -23.77 9.72 3.29
C ILE A 254 -23.98 8.72 2.17
N VAL A 255 -23.17 8.83 1.12
CA VAL A 255 -23.10 7.88 0.01
C VAL A 255 -21.85 7.03 0.18
N ALA A 256 -22.01 5.72 0.07
CA ALA A 256 -20.91 4.77 0.18
C ALA A 256 -20.75 3.97 -1.11
N THR A 257 -19.50 3.85 -1.57
CA THR A 257 -19.11 2.90 -2.62
C THR A 257 -18.25 1.83 -1.99
N SER A 258 -18.54 0.56 -2.26
CA SER A 258 -17.78 -0.56 -1.70
C SER A 258 -16.90 -1.21 -2.77
N PRO A 259 -15.57 -1.05 -2.73
CA PRO A 259 -14.66 -1.82 -3.58
C PRO A 259 -14.84 -3.33 -3.40
N ALA A 260 -15.05 -3.80 -2.16
CA ALA A 260 -15.26 -5.22 -1.88
C ALA A 260 -16.47 -5.82 -2.64
N PHE A 261 -17.50 -5.00 -2.90
CA PHE A 261 -18.67 -5.41 -3.67
C PHE A 261 -18.53 -5.12 -5.17
N ALA A 262 -18.08 -3.91 -5.53
CA ALA A 262 -17.93 -3.48 -6.92
C ALA A 262 -16.96 -4.39 -7.70
N ASN A 263 -15.89 -4.81 -7.04
CA ASN A 263 -14.90 -5.72 -7.60
C ASN A 263 -15.41 -7.17 -7.79
N ARG A 264 -16.65 -7.46 -7.42
CA ARG A 264 -17.28 -8.79 -7.53
C ARG A 264 -18.60 -8.76 -8.31
N LEU A 265 -18.86 -7.67 -9.02
CA LEU A 265 -20.08 -7.56 -9.84
C LEU A 265 -20.04 -8.57 -11.01
N PRO A 266 -20.99 -9.52 -11.11
CA PRO A 266 -20.93 -10.59 -12.11
C PRO A 266 -21.03 -10.11 -13.57
N HIS A 267 -21.58 -8.91 -13.79
CA HIS A 267 -21.65 -8.30 -15.12
C HIS A 267 -20.33 -7.62 -15.56
N ILE A 268 -19.34 -7.60 -14.67
CA ILE A 268 -17.99 -7.10 -14.92
C ILE A 268 -17.01 -8.27 -14.84
N PHE A 269 -17.05 -9.01 -13.72
CA PHE A 269 -16.12 -10.09 -13.43
C PHE A 269 -16.81 -11.45 -13.54
N LYS A 270 -16.36 -12.29 -14.47
CA LYS A 270 -16.87 -13.66 -14.61
C LYS A 270 -16.36 -14.52 -13.45
N ASN A 271 -17.23 -15.34 -12.86
CA ASN A 271 -16.91 -16.13 -11.65
C ASN A 271 -16.23 -15.25 -10.58
N PRO A 272 -16.93 -14.22 -10.07
CA PRO A 272 -16.30 -13.12 -9.34
C PRO A 272 -15.63 -13.54 -8.02
N ASP A 273 -15.99 -14.70 -7.47
CA ASP A 273 -15.41 -15.19 -6.22
C ASP A 273 -14.17 -16.07 -6.41
N SER A 274 -13.84 -16.43 -7.64
CA SER A 274 -12.64 -17.21 -7.98
C SER A 274 -11.42 -16.30 -8.12
N TYR A 275 -10.27 -16.75 -7.61
CA TYR A 275 -8.97 -16.16 -7.89
C TYR A 275 -8.51 -16.57 -9.29
N ASP A 276 -8.52 -15.61 -10.22
CA ASP A 276 -8.15 -15.80 -11.61
C ASP A 276 -7.41 -14.55 -12.12
N PRO A 277 -6.08 -14.48 -11.98
CA PRO A 277 -5.24 -13.41 -12.52
C PRO A 277 -5.35 -13.22 -14.03
N ASP A 278 -5.67 -14.27 -14.79
CA ASP A 278 -5.78 -14.20 -16.25
C ASP A 278 -6.98 -13.36 -16.70
N ARG A 279 -7.91 -13.00 -15.81
CA ARG A 279 -8.99 -12.04 -16.13
C ARG A 279 -8.50 -10.65 -16.53
N PHE A 280 -7.26 -10.30 -16.17
CA PHE A 280 -6.63 -9.05 -16.53
C PHE A 280 -5.69 -9.16 -17.74
N SER A 281 -5.58 -10.35 -18.35
CA SER A 281 -4.75 -10.54 -19.54
C SER A 281 -5.33 -9.78 -20.74
N VAL A 282 -4.46 -9.49 -21.72
CA VAL A 282 -4.89 -9.05 -23.05
C VAL A 282 -5.94 -10.02 -23.59
N GLY A 283 -7.05 -9.48 -24.10
CA GLY A 283 -8.18 -10.25 -24.64
C GLY A 283 -9.29 -10.56 -23.63
N ARG A 284 -9.05 -10.50 -22.32
CA ARG A 284 -10.10 -10.57 -21.28
C ARG A 284 -10.40 -9.22 -20.68
N GLU A 285 -9.38 -8.54 -20.15
CA GLU A 285 -9.42 -7.16 -19.67
C GLU A 285 -10.71 -6.80 -18.90
N GLU A 286 -11.15 -7.71 -18.01
CA GLU A 286 -12.45 -7.59 -17.33
C GLU A 286 -12.54 -6.32 -16.46
N ASP A 287 -11.38 -5.80 -16.01
CA ASP A 287 -11.23 -4.52 -15.32
C ASP A 287 -11.52 -3.28 -16.18
N LYS A 288 -11.87 -3.47 -17.46
CA LYS A 288 -12.28 -2.41 -18.38
C LYS A 288 -13.70 -2.62 -18.93
N ALA A 289 -14.36 -3.72 -18.59
CA ALA A 289 -15.63 -4.15 -19.21
C ALA A 289 -16.77 -3.13 -19.09
N ALA A 290 -16.80 -2.34 -18.02
CA ALA A 290 -17.78 -1.27 -17.78
C ALA A 290 -17.12 0.14 -17.71
N GLY A 291 -15.93 0.30 -18.30
CA GLY A 291 -15.16 1.53 -18.30
C GLY A 291 -14.27 1.73 -17.07
N ALA A 292 -13.88 2.99 -16.81
CA ALA A 292 -12.82 3.35 -15.86
C ALA A 292 -13.09 3.00 -14.38
N PHE A 293 -14.32 2.60 -14.03
CA PHE A 293 -14.71 2.23 -12.66
C PHE A 293 -15.10 0.75 -12.52
N SER A 294 -14.69 -0.09 -13.47
CA SER A 294 -14.94 -1.54 -13.38
C SER A 294 -14.12 -2.19 -12.25
N TYR A 295 -12.93 -1.66 -12.00
CA TYR A 295 -12.04 -2.07 -10.90
C TYR A 295 -11.68 -0.84 -10.07
N ILE A 296 -11.94 -0.89 -8.76
CA ILE A 296 -11.81 0.29 -7.88
C ILE A 296 -11.06 0.02 -6.56
N SER A 297 -10.18 -0.97 -6.51
CA SER A 297 -9.38 -1.24 -5.30
C SER A 297 -8.47 -0.08 -4.88
N PHE A 298 -8.07 0.78 -5.83
CA PHE A 298 -7.35 2.03 -5.56
C PHE A 298 -8.25 3.27 -5.55
N GLY A 299 -9.58 3.08 -5.52
CA GLY A 299 -10.58 4.14 -5.63
C GLY A 299 -10.66 4.72 -7.04
N GLY A 300 -11.00 6.01 -7.14
CA GLY A 300 -11.14 6.67 -8.43
C GLY A 300 -11.42 8.17 -8.34
N GLY A 301 -11.38 8.83 -9.51
CA GLY A 301 -11.65 10.26 -9.64
C GLY A 301 -10.67 11.16 -8.89
N ARG A 302 -11.17 12.22 -8.25
CA ARG A 302 -10.31 13.20 -7.56
C ARG A 302 -9.60 12.65 -6.31
N HIS A 303 -10.09 11.53 -5.75
CA HIS A 303 -9.56 10.87 -4.56
C HIS A 303 -8.97 9.49 -4.86
N GLY A 304 -8.60 9.21 -6.11
CA GLY A 304 -7.86 8.00 -6.46
C GLY A 304 -6.52 7.93 -5.70
N CYS A 305 -6.07 6.72 -5.38
CA CYS A 305 -4.86 6.48 -4.62
C CYS A 305 -3.61 6.97 -5.37
N LEU A 306 -2.86 7.90 -4.79
CA LEU A 306 -1.60 8.38 -5.35
C LEU A 306 -0.45 7.38 -5.16
N GLY A 307 -0.59 6.47 -4.19
CA GLY A 307 0.41 5.46 -3.88
C GLY A 307 0.32 4.20 -4.73
N GLU A 308 -0.62 4.11 -5.68
CA GLU A 308 -0.81 2.89 -6.51
C GLU A 308 0.48 2.43 -7.22
N PRO A 309 1.22 3.28 -7.95
CA PRO A 309 2.46 2.84 -8.59
C PRO A 309 3.50 2.35 -7.58
N PHE A 310 3.63 3.06 -6.45
CA PHE A 310 4.57 2.70 -5.39
C PHE A 310 4.21 1.34 -4.76
N ALA A 311 2.92 1.09 -4.50
CA ALA A 311 2.44 -0.16 -3.92
C ALA A 311 2.78 -1.35 -4.82
N TYR A 312 2.46 -1.27 -6.12
CA TYR A 312 2.82 -2.34 -7.06
C TYR A 312 4.32 -2.59 -7.11
N LEU A 313 5.14 -1.53 -7.16
CA LEU A 313 6.59 -1.67 -7.22
C LEU A 313 7.15 -2.31 -5.94
N GLN A 314 6.70 -1.86 -4.77
CA GLN A 314 7.12 -2.42 -3.49
C GLN A 314 6.75 -3.90 -3.38
N ILE A 315 5.51 -4.26 -3.68
CA ILE A 315 5.03 -5.63 -3.58
C ILE A 315 5.73 -6.53 -4.62
N LYS A 316 5.90 -6.06 -5.87
CA LYS A 316 6.65 -6.80 -6.90
C LYS A 316 8.10 -7.01 -6.52
N ALA A 317 8.79 -6.02 -5.95
CA ALA A 317 10.18 -6.15 -5.54
C ALA A 317 10.34 -7.20 -4.43
N ILE A 318 9.43 -7.20 -3.44
CA ILE A 318 9.41 -8.19 -2.36
C ILE A 318 9.15 -9.60 -2.92
N TRP A 319 8.09 -9.76 -3.72
CA TRP A 319 7.74 -11.07 -4.26
C TRP A 319 8.74 -11.59 -5.29
N SER A 320 9.32 -10.72 -6.12
CA SER A 320 10.42 -11.11 -7.02
C SER A 320 11.60 -11.68 -6.23
N HIS A 321 12.00 -11.03 -5.13
CA HIS A 321 13.04 -11.58 -4.27
C HIS A 321 12.65 -12.94 -3.68
N LEU A 322 11.45 -13.06 -3.11
CA LEU A 322 10.97 -14.30 -2.52
C LEU A 322 10.92 -15.45 -3.54
N LEU A 323 10.34 -15.20 -4.72
CA LEU A 323 10.21 -16.17 -5.81
C LEU A 323 11.57 -16.69 -6.29
N ARG A 324 12.55 -15.80 -6.42
CA ARG A 324 13.91 -16.13 -6.88
C ARG A 324 14.75 -16.85 -5.83
N ASN A 325 14.49 -16.62 -4.54
CA ASN A 325 15.41 -17.05 -3.48
C ASN A 325 14.84 -18.13 -2.54
N PHE A 326 13.55 -18.46 -2.67
CA PHE A 326 12.89 -19.40 -1.77
C PHE A 326 11.89 -20.30 -2.50
N GLU A 327 11.83 -21.55 -2.05
CA GLU A 327 10.67 -22.42 -2.19
C GLU A 327 9.74 -22.11 -1.02
N LEU A 328 8.46 -21.89 -1.29
CA LEU A 328 7.47 -21.50 -0.29
C LEU A 328 6.28 -22.45 -0.34
N GLU A 329 5.84 -22.89 0.83
CA GLU A 329 4.68 -23.75 1.02
C GLU A 329 3.82 -23.18 2.16
N LEU A 330 2.53 -22.96 1.88
CA LEU A 330 1.57 -22.55 2.90
C LEU A 330 1.25 -23.76 3.80
N VAL A 331 1.58 -23.69 5.08
CA VAL A 331 1.38 -24.78 6.05
C VAL A 331 0.25 -24.52 7.04
N SER A 332 -0.18 -23.26 7.18
CA SER A 332 -1.46 -22.94 7.83
C SER A 332 -2.65 -23.18 6.90
N PRO A 333 -3.88 -23.25 7.42
CA PRO A 333 -5.08 -23.09 6.60
C PRO A 333 -5.02 -21.80 5.77
N PHE A 334 -5.77 -21.77 4.67
CA PHE A 334 -5.89 -20.55 3.88
C PHE A 334 -6.48 -19.43 4.75
N PRO A 335 -5.88 -18.22 4.76
CA PRO A 335 -6.26 -17.17 5.70
C PRO A 335 -7.71 -16.72 5.53
N GLU A 336 -8.31 -16.34 6.66
CA GLU A 336 -9.61 -15.66 6.73
C GLU A 336 -9.43 -14.14 6.75
N ILE A 337 -10.51 -13.42 6.43
CA ILE A 337 -10.55 -11.95 6.49
C ILE A 337 -10.74 -11.50 7.95
N ASP A 338 -9.97 -10.50 8.37
CA ASP A 338 -10.18 -9.77 9.63
C ASP A 338 -11.00 -8.50 9.39
N TRP A 339 -12.25 -8.51 9.87
CA TRP A 339 -13.20 -7.40 9.74
C TRP A 339 -13.18 -6.43 10.92
N ASN A 340 -12.40 -6.72 11.98
CA ASN A 340 -12.44 -5.94 13.21
C ASN A 340 -11.53 -4.70 13.19
N ALA A 341 -10.57 -4.66 12.26
CA ALA A 341 -9.65 -3.56 12.10
C ALA A 341 -10.21 -2.48 11.15
N MET A 342 -9.68 -1.25 11.25
CA MET A 342 -10.06 -0.16 10.35
C MET A 342 -9.63 -0.43 8.90
N VAL A 343 -8.52 -1.12 8.72
CA VAL A 343 -8.05 -1.63 7.42
C VAL A 343 -8.27 -3.14 7.44
N VAL A 344 -9.10 -3.63 6.51
CA VAL A 344 -9.52 -5.04 6.47
C VAL A 344 -8.34 -5.89 6.01
N GLY A 345 -7.93 -6.82 6.86
CA GLY A 345 -6.67 -7.55 6.71
C GLY A 345 -6.84 -9.07 6.74
N VAL A 346 -5.72 -9.73 7.05
CA VAL A 346 -5.66 -11.18 7.25
C VAL A 346 -5.79 -11.49 8.74
N LYS A 347 -6.70 -12.41 9.07
CA LYS A 347 -6.94 -12.88 10.42
C LYS A 347 -5.91 -13.95 10.82
N GLY A 348 -5.37 -13.82 12.03
CA GLY A 348 -4.39 -14.76 12.57
C GLY A 348 -3.05 -14.72 11.82
N ASN A 349 -2.32 -15.83 11.92
CA ASN A 349 -0.98 -16.01 11.37
C ASN A 349 -1.06 -16.72 10.01
N VAL A 350 -0.13 -16.41 9.11
CA VAL A 350 0.00 -17.07 7.80
C VAL A 350 1.30 -17.85 7.79
N MET A 351 1.25 -19.10 8.27
CA MET A 351 2.46 -19.90 8.45
C MET A 351 2.93 -20.46 7.11
N VAL A 352 4.18 -20.16 6.78
CA VAL A 352 4.83 -20.59 5.54
C VAL A 352 6.11 -21.33 5.88
N ARG A 353 6.24 -22.53 5.31
CA ARG A 353 7.51 -23.25 5.26
C ARG A 353 8.31 -22.74 4.09
N TYR A 354 9.59 -22.45 4.34
CA TYR A 354 10.51 -22.03 3.31
C TYR A 354 11.73 -22.94 3.24
N LYS A 355 12.29 -23.06 2.05
CA LYS A 355 13.62 -23.58 1.79
C LYS A 355 14.35 -22.62 0.86
N ARG A 356 15.56 -22.20 1.25
CA ARG A 356 16.40 -21.34 0.43
C ARG A 356 16.76 -22.08 -0.85
N ARG A 357 16.63 -21.37 -1.97
CA ARG A 357 17.09 -21.82 -3.29
C ARG A 357 17.64 -20.61 -4.04
N GLN A 358 18.37 -20.85 -5.11
CA GLN A 358 18.49 -19.86 -6.17
C GLN A 358 17.71 -20.38 -7.36
N LEU A 359 16.79 -19.57 -7.86
CA LEU A 359 16.07 -19.88 -9.09
C LEU A 359 17.11 -19.89 -10.23
N SER A 360 17.32 -21.06 -10.80
CA SER A 360 18.19 -21.29 -11.96
C SER A 360 17.48 -21.01 -13.27
#